data_AF-B8BWH4-F1
#
_entry.id   AF-B8BWH4-F1
#
_cell.length_a   1.000
_cell.length_b   1.000
_cell.length_c   1.000
_cell.angle_alpha   90.00
_cell.angle_beta   90.00
_cell.angle_gamma   90.00
#
_symmetry.space_group_name_H-M   'P 1'
#
loop_
_entity.id
_entity.type
_entity.pdbx_description
1 polymer ?
#
loop_
_entity_poly.entity_id
_entity_poly.type
_entity_poly.pdbx_seq_one_letter_code
_entity_poly.pdbx_strand_id
1 'polypeptide(L)'
;MGLLMGVFMGALTDLTPPVTVINGKEQMRTTLRATADKSLYWCRQFAFITGVFGGSECLVEKYRGKHDVWNAVVSGCITGAAMQAKQGPQASAIGCGGFAAFSLVIDSIMGTHS
;
A
#
# COMPACT_ATOMS: atom_id res chain seq x y z
N MET A 1 1.80 1.08 10.45
CA MET A 1 1.79 -0.33 10.02
C MET A 1 2.46 -0.60 8.66
N GLY A 2 2.60 0.40 7.76
CA GLY A 2 3.26 0.20 6.46
C GLY A 2 4.77 -0.09 6.50
N LEU A 3 5.52 0.49 7.45
CA LEU A 3 6.96 0.23 7.61
C LEU A 3 7.24 -1.25 7.94
N LEU A 4 6.43 -1.83 8.84
CA LEU A 4 6.54 -3.23 9.26
C LEU A 4 6.24 -4.19 8.11
N MET A 5 5.18 -3.92 7.34
CA MET A 5 4.82 -4.73 6.17
C MET A 5 5.84 -4.58 5.03
N GLY A 6 6.37 -3.37 4.81
CA GLY A 6 7.39 -3.10 3.79
C GLY A 6 8.74 -3.75 4.09
N VAL A 7 9.19 -3.73 5.35
CA VAL A 7 10.41 -4.44 5.77
C VAL A 7 10.21 -5.95 5.70
N PHE A 8 9.04 -6.47 6.10
CA PHE A 8 8.74 -7.90 6.04
C PHE A 8 8.66 -8.42 4.59
N MET A 9 7.94 -7.73 3.70
CA MET A 9 7.84 -8.11 2.28
C MET A 9 9.17 -7.90 1.54
N GLY A 10 9.96 -6.89 1.95
CA GLY A 10 11.33 -6.70 1.48
C GLY A 10 12.23 -7.89 1.85
N ALA A 11 12.14 -8.38 3.09
CA ALA A 11 12.88 -9.56 3.54
C ALA A 11 12.46 -10.85 2.81
N LEU A 12 11.16 -11.02 2.51
CA LEU A 12 10.66 -12.18 1.77
C LEU A 12 11.10 -12.20 0.30
N THR A 13 11.26 -11.03 -0.34
CA THR A 13 11.76 -10.93 -1.72
C THR A 13 13.29 -11.05 -1.82
N ASP A 14 14.03 -10.78 -0.74
CA ASP A 14 15.48 -11.05 -0.64
C ASP A 14 15.81 -12.54 -0.38
N LEU A 15 14.84 -13.36 0.02
CA LEU A 15 14.99 -14.82 0.17
C LEU A 15 14.94 -15.59 -1.17
N THR A 16 14.62 -14.93 -2.29
CA THR A 16 14.69 -15.49 -3.65
C THR A 16 15.90 -14.94 -4.40
N PRO A 17 17.07 -15.60 -4.33
CA PRO A 17 18.28 -15.14 -4.98
C PRO A 17 18.36 -15.58 -6.45
N PRO A 18 18.81 -14.71 -7.38
CA PRO A 18 19.83 -15.08 -8.35
C PRO A 18 21.17 -14.67 -7.76
N VAL A 19 21.63 -15.41 -6.74
CA VAL A 19 22.94 -15.22 -6.13
C VAL A 19 23.94 -15.98 -6.98
N THR A 20 24.64 -15.24 -7.84
CA THR A 20 26.00 -15.65 -8.21
C THR A 20 26.84 -15.58 -6.94
N VAL A 21 27.31 -16.73 -6.48
CA VAL A 21 28.21 -16.88 -5.33
C VAL A 21 29.49 -16.10 -5.54
N ILE A 22 29.53 -14.86 -5.08
CA ILE A 22 30.75 -14.08 -4.91
C ILE A 22 30.84 -13.74 -3.43
N ASN A 23 31.88 -14.28 -2.78
CA ASN A 23 32.40 -13.92 -1.45
C ASN A 23 31.36 -13.32 -0.48
N GLY A 24 30.86 -14.07 0.50
CA GLY A 24 29.68 -13.72 1.31
C GLY A 24 29.64 -12.31 1.93
N LYS A 25 30.79 -11.66 2.13
CA LYS A 25 30.88 -10.25 2.56
C LYS A 25 30.47 -9.24 1.49
N GLU A 26 30.77 -9.50 0.21
CA GLU A 26 30.40 -8.63 -0.91
C GLU A 26 28.94 -8.83 -1.31
N GLN A 27 28.46 -10.07 -1.30
CA GLN A 27 27.05 -10.37 -1.47
C GLN A 27 26.21 -9.72 -0.36
N MET A 28 26.64 -9.79 0.90
CA MET A 28 25.92 -9.13 2.00
C MET A 28 25.86 -7.61 1.82
N ARG A 29 26.93 -6.96 1.33
CA ARG A 29 26.93 -5.52 1.07
C ARG A 29 26.03 -5.13 -0.11
N THR A 30 26.04 -5.91 -1.18
CA THR A 30 25.20 -5.68 -2.36
C THR A 30 23.72 -5.93 -2.05
N THR A 31 23.41 -7.01 -1.32
CA THR A 31 22.07 -7.29 -0.80
C THR A 31 21.61 -6.16 0.12
N LEU A 32 22.41 -5.75 1.12
CA LEU A 32 22.04 -4.64 2.01
C LEU A 32 21.75 -3.33 1.25
N ARG A 33 22.54 -3.00 0.21
CA ARG A 33 22.26 -1.83 -0.63
C ARG A 33 20.97 -2.00 -1.43
N ALA A 34 20.76 -3.15 -2.07
CA ALA A 34 19.55 -3.42 -2.82
C ALA A 34 18.29 -3.43 -1.92
N THR A 35 18.38 -3.99 -0.71
CA THR A 35 17.32 -3.95 0.30
C THR A 35 17.05 -2.52 0.76
N ALA A 36 18.09 -1.70 0.95
CA ALA A 36 17.93 -0.30 1.34
C ALA A 36 17.21 0.52 0.25
N ASP A 37 17.62 0.38 -1.01
CA ASP A 37 17.00 1.07 -2.14
C ASP A 37 15.53 0.64 -2.31
N LYS A 38 15.25 -0.67 -2.20
CA LYS A 38 13.88 -1.19 -2.21
C LYS A 38 13.07 -0.64 -1.03
N SER A 39 13.62 -0.68 0.19
CA SER A 39 12.94 -0.19 1.40
C SER A 39 12.55 1.28 1.27
N LEU A 40 13.43 2.12 0.74
CA LEU A 40 13.14 3.53 0.45
C LEU A 40 11.98 3.69 -0.56
N TYR A 41 11.98 2.87 -1.62
CA TYR A 41 10.88 2.86 -2.59
C TYR A 41 9.55 2.46 -1.94
N TRP A 42 9.52 1.38 -1.16
CA TRP A 42 8.33 0.94 -0.45
C TRP A 42 7.82 2.00 0.53
N CYS A 43 8.71 2.61 1.33
CA CYS A 43 8.36 3.70 2.24
C CYS A 43 7.66 4.86 1.52
N ARG A 44 8.14 5.25 0.34
CA ARG A 44 7.51 6.31 -0.46
C ARG A 44 6.13 5.92 -0.97
N GLN A 45 5.95 4.68 -1.41
CA GLN A 45 4.64 4.17 -1.84
C GLN A 45 3.65 4.12 -0.67
N PHE A 46 4.08 3.60 0.49
CA PHE A 46 3.25 3.58 1.69
C PHE A 46 2.85 5.00 2.11
N ALA A 47 3.80 5.93 2.19
CA ALA A 47 3.51 7.32 2.54
C ALA A 47 2.46 7.95 1.60
N PHE A 48 2.54 7.67 0.30
CA PHE A 48 1.55 8.13 -0.67
C PHE A 48 0.17 7.53 -0.43
N ILE A 49 0.07 6.20 -0.31
CA ILE A 49 -1.21 5.49 -0.08
C ILE A 49 -1.86 5.97 1.22
N THR A 50 -1.11 5.98 2.33
CA THR A 50 -1.66 6.43 3.63
C THR A 50 -2.04 7.91 3.61
N GLY A 51 -1.28 8.76 2.92
CA GLY A 51 -1.59 10.18 2.80
C GLY A 51 -2.86 10.46 2.01
N VAL A 52 -3.06 9.75 0.89
CA VAL A 52 -4.27 9.89 0.06
C VAL A 52 -5.50 9.32 0.76
N PHE A 53 -5.37 8.15 1.39
CA PHE A 53 -6.45 7.53 2.16
C PHE A 53 -6.88 8.46 3.31
N GLY A 54 -5.93 8.82 4.18
CA GLY A 54 -6.10 9.76 5.32
C GLY A 54 -6.65 11.13 4.94
N GLY A 55 -6.17 11.69 3.83
CA GLY A 55 -6.64 12.98 3.34
C GLY A 55 -8.07 12.90 2.79
N SER A 56 -8.38 11.84 2.03
CA SER A 56 -9.69 11.68 1.41
C SER A 56 -10.78 11.35 2.42
N GLU A 57 -10.51 10.49 3.41
CA GLU A 57 -11.45 10.21 4.50
C GLU A 57 -11.74 11.47 5.33
N CYS A 58 -10.71 12.26 5.67
CA CYS A 58 -10.86 13.51 6.43
C CYS A 58 -11.66 14.59 5.67
N LEU A 59 -11.43 14.74 4.36
CA LEU A 59 -12.18 15.69 3.54
C LEU A 59 -13.65 15.31 3.41
N VAL A 60 -13.95 14.03 3.19
CA VAL A 60 -15.31 13.54 3.04
C VAL A 60 -16.04 13.55 4.39
N GLU A 61 -15.36 13.24 5.48
CA GLU A 61 -15.90 13.36 6.83
C GLU A 61 -16.22 14.81 7.18
N LYS A 62 -15.33 15.76 6.88
CA LYS A 62 -15.62 17.19 7.05
C LYS A 62 -16.84 17.66 6.25
N TYR A 63 -17.06 17.09 5.07
CA TYR A 63 -18.17 17.49 4.20
C TYR A 63 -19.50 16.84 4.59
N ARG A 64 -19.50 15.60 5.10
CA ARG A 64 -20.72 14.86 5.48
C ARG A 64 -21.02 14.83 6.98
N GLY A 65 -20.06 15.13 7.84
CA GLY A 65 -20.20 15.09 9.30
C GLY A 65 -20.51 13.70 9.87
N LYS A 66 -20.27 12.63 9.11
CA LYS A 66 -20.53 11.24 9.50
C LYS A 66 -19.38 10.33 9.07
N HIS A 67 -19.04 9.38 9.93
CA HIS A 67 -18.02 8.37 9.69
C HIS A 67 -18.68 7.02 9.36
N ASP A 68 -19.03 6.83 8.08
CA ASP A 68 -19.74 5.63 7.59
C ASP A 68 -18.82 4.73 6.73
N VAL A 69 -19.21 3.48 6.45
CA VAL A 69 -18.44 2.55 5.57
C VAL A 69 -18.12 3.20 4.24
N TRP A 70 -19.09 3.97 3.74
CA TRP A 70 -18.98 4.60 2.44
C TRP A 70 -17.82 5.58 2.39
N ASN A 71 -17.43 6.16 3.52
CA ASN A 71 -16.25 7.01 3.57
C ASN A 71 -14.98 6.18 3.30
N ALA A 72 -14.83 5.05 3.98
CA ALA A 72 -13.69 4.13 3.83
C ALA A 72 -13.64 3.42 2.46
N VAL A 73 -14.81 3.11 1.88
CA VAL A 73 -14.91 2.50 0.54
C VAL A 73 -14.56 3.52 -0.53
N VAL A 74 -15.07 4.75 -0.44
CA VAL A 74 -14.78 5.82 -1.40
C VAL A 74 -13.33 6.26 -1.29
N SER A 75 -12.81 6.49 -0.08
CA SER A 75 -11.38 6.82 0.12
C SER A 75 -10.47 5.69 -0.36
N GLY A 76 -10.84 4.43 -0.12
CA GLY A 76 -10.16 3.25 -0.65
C GLY A 76 -10.14 3.22 -2.17
N CYS A 77 -11.29 3.45 -2.81
CA CYS A 77 -11.42 3.50 -4.26
C CYS A 77 -10.59 4.66 -4.86
N ILE A 78 -10.63 5.85 -4.26
CA ILE A 78 -9.84 7.02 -4.67
C ILE A 78 -8.34 6.72 -4.55
N THR A 79 -7.92 6.09 -3.46
CA THR A 79 -6.52 5.74 -3.22
C THR A 79 -6.03 4.68 -4.21
N GLY A 80 -6.83 3.64 -4.44
CA GLY A 80 -6.55 2.59 -5.43
C GLY A 80 -6.53 3.12 -6.87
N ALA A 81 -7.46 4.00 -7.21
CA ALA A 81 -7.50 4.69 -8.49
C ALA A 81 -6.28 5.63 -8.68
N ALA A 82 -5.92 6.39 -7.64
CA ALA A 82 -4.78 7.32 -7.67
C ALA A 82 -3.45 6.59 -7.83
N MET A 83 -3.29 5.43 -7.20
CA MET A 83 -2.08 4.61 -7.30
C MET A 83 -1.89 4.04 -8.71
N GLN A 84 -2.97 3.60 -9.36
CA GLN A 84 -2.92 3.05 -10.72
C GLN A 84 -3.23 4.07 -11.83
N ALA A 85 -3.43 5.35 -11.50
CA ALA A 85 -3.76 6.39 -12.48
C ALA A 85 -2.73 6.49 -13.62
N LYS A 86 -1.45 6.28 -13.31
CA LYS A 86 -0.35 6.29 -14.30
C LYS A 86 -0.29 5.03 -15.18
N GLN A 87 -0.94 3.94 -14.77
CA GLN A 87 -0.92 2.66 -15.47
C GLN A 87 -2.08 2.50 -16.46
N GLY A 88 -3.00 3.48 -16.50
CA GLY A 88 -4.11 3.55 -17.46
C GLY A 88 -5.50 3.47 -16.82
N PRO A 89 -6.57 3.73 -17.59
CA PRO A 89 -7.93 3.77 -17.07
C PRO A 89 -8.43 2.39 -16.61
N GLN A 90 -8.04 1.31 -17.30
CA GLN A 90 -8.40 -0.06 -16.89
C GLN A 90 -7.71 -0.45 -15.57
N ALA A 91 -6.44 -0.11 -15.43
CA ALA A 91 -5.65 -0.31 -14.22
C ALA A 91 -6.25 0.46 -13.03
N SER A 92 -6.65 1.71 -13.25
CA SER A 92 -7.35 2.53 -12.25
C SER A 92 -8.72 1.95 -11.84
N ALA A 93 -9.52 1.46 -12.80
CA ALA A 93 -10.81 0.84 -12.50
C ALA A 93 -10.65 -0.46 -11.68
N ILE A 94 -9.67 -1.30 -12.03
CA ILE A 94 -9.34 -2.51 -11.27
C ILE A 94 -8.82 -2.13 -9.88
N GLY A 95 -7.98 -1.10 -9.78
CA GLY A 95 -7.46 -0.59 -8.50
C GLY A 95 -8.56 -0.06 -7.59
N CYS A 96 -9.51 0.71 -8.13
CA CYS A 96 -10.69 1.19 -7.40
C CYS A 96 -11.54 0.01 -6.93
N GLY A 97 -11.93 -0.90 -7.84
CA GLY A 97 -12.75 -2.05 -7.52
C GLY A 97 -12.12 -2.98 -6.48
N GLY A 98 -10.82 -3.24 -6.58
CA GLY A 98 -10.07 -4.06 -5.64
C GLY A 98 -10.02 -3.46 -4.24
N PHE A 99 -9.70 -2.16 -4.13
CA PHE A 99 -9.65 -1.48 -2.82
C PHE A 99 -11.05 -1.30 -2.22
N ALA A 100 -12.08 -1.02 -3.03
CA ALA A 100 -13.46 -0.95 -2.56
C ALA A 100 -13.97 -2.30 -2.04
N ALA A 101 -13.73 -3.38 -2.79
CA ALA A 101 -14.11 -4.72 -2.38
C ALA A 101 -13.39 -5.14 -1.09
N PHE A 102 -12.08 -4.84 -0.97
CA PHE A 102 -11.33 -5.12 0.24
C PHE A 102 -11.86 -4.34 1.44
N SER A 103 -12.17 -3.05 1.30
CA SER A 103 -12.77 -2.24 2.37
C SER A 103 -14.11 -2.80 2.82
N LEU A 104 -14.99 -3.24 1.89
CA LEU A 104 -16.27 -3.86 2.24
C LEU A 104 -16.10 -5.18 2.99
N VAL A 105 -15.13 -6.00 2.58
CA VAL A 105 -14.85 -7.28 3.24
C VAL A 105 -14.29 -7.06 4.64
N ILE A 106 -13.35 -6.13 4.80
CA ILE A 106 -12.79 -5.78 6.11
C ILE A 106 -13.88 -5.25 7.03
N ASP A 107 -14.74 -4.36 6.54
CA ASP A 107 -15.85 -3.81 7.32
C ASP A 107 -16.86 -4.91 7.73
N SER A 108 -17.13 -5.86 6.84
CA SER A 108 -17.98 -7.04 7.12
C SER A 108 -17.37 -7.98 8.17
N ILE A 109 -16.04 -8.08 8.23
CA ILE A 109 -15.32 -8.93 9.19
C ILE A 109 -15.12 -8.21 10.53
N MET A 110 -14.79 -6.92 10.50
CA MET A 110 -14.54 -6.10 11.69
C MET A 110 -15.83 -5.62 12.36
N GLY A 111 -16.97 -5.67 11.67
CA GLY A 111 -18.32 -5.60 12.20
C GLY A 111 -18.48 -4.58 13.33
N THR A 112 -18.62 -3.29 13.00
CA THR A 112 -19.32 -2.24 13.76
C THR A 112 -18.72 -0.87 13.40
N HIS A 113 -19.52 -0.01 12.78
CA HIS A 113 -19.33 1.44 12.85
C HIS A 113 -19.38 1.89 14.30
N SER A 114 -18.25 2.32 14.82
CA SER A 114 -18.21 3.40 15.82
C SER A 114 -17.06 4.32 15.47
#